data_AF-A0A329S302-F1
#
_entry.id   AF-A0A329S302-F1
#
_cell.length_a   1.000
_cell.length_b   1.000
_cell.length_c   1.000
_cell.angle_alpha   90.00
_cell.angle_beta   90.00
_cell.angle_gamma   90.00
#
_symmetry.space_group_name_H-M   'P 1'
#
loop_
_entity.id
_entity.type
_entity.pdbx_description
1 polymer ?
#
loop_
_entity_poly.entity_id
_entity_poly.type
_entity_poly.pdbx_seq_one_letter_code
_entity_poly.pdbx_strand_id
1 'polypeptide(L)'
;MLMQMMAVQQKAMQHQQQQLQAFLEHQTRAQNELFEKQARASRQRSKAGPPKLNGTAKEDLELWRFQIEAHFSSYAVERDSNDS
;
A
#
# COMPACT_ATOMS: atom_id res chain seq x y z
N MET A 1 -13.32 15.11 -48.61
CA MET A 1 -12.33 14.23 -47.94
C MET A 1 -11.73 14.85 -46.68
N LEU A 2 -11.17 16.06 -46.73
CA LEU A 2 -10.52 16.72 -45.57
C LEU A 2 -11.39 16.79 -44.30
N MET A 3 -12.66 17.20 -44.44
CA MET A 3 -13.62 17.28 -43.32
C MET A 3 -13.88 15.91 -42.66
N GLN A 4 -13.92 14.84 -43.47
CA GLN A 4 -14.14 13.49 -43.00
C GLN A 4 -12.90 12.93 -42.30
N MET A 5 -11.70 13.27 -42.80
CA MET A 5 -10.44 12.92 -42.16
C MET A 5 -10.29 13.60 -40.79
N MET A 6 -10.64 14.89 -40.69
CA MET A 6 -10.67 15.62 -39.41
C MET A 6 -11.66 15.01 -38.42
N ALA A 7 -12.87 14.65 -38.87
CA ALA A 7 -13.87 14.03 -38.00
C ALA A 7 -13.42 12.65 -37.49
N VAL A 8 -12.74 11.85 -38.33
CA VAL A 8 -12.16 10.56 -37.92
C VAL A 8 -11.02 10.77 -36.92
N GLN A 9 -10.14 11.74 -37.17
CA GLN A 9 -9.05 12.07 -36.26
C GLN A 9 -9.56 12.55 -34.89
N GLN A 10 -10.61 13.38 -34.88
CA GLN A 10 -11.22 13.89 -33.66
C GLN A 10 -11.88 12.76 -32.84
N LYS A 11 -12.56 11.83 -33.51
CA LYS A 11 -13.11 10.62 -32.86
C LYS A 11 -12.00 9.71 -32.31
N ALA A 12 -10.92 9.51 -33.06
CA ALA A 12 -9.78 8.71 -32.61
C ALA A 12 -9.13 9.31 -31.36
N MET A 13 -8.97 10.63 -31.32
CA MET A 13 -8.41 11.35 -30.17
C MET A 13 -9.33 11.25 -28.94
N GLN A 14 -10.64 11.40 -29.10
CA GLN A 14 -11.60 11.20 -28.01
C GLN A 14 -11.58 9.76 -27.48
N HIS A 15 -11.51 8.78 -28.38
CA HIS A 15 -11.44 7.38 -27.98
C HIS A 15 -10.15 7.06 -27.23
N GLN A 16 -9.01 7.59 -27.69
CA GLN A 16 -7.74 7.43 -27.01
C GLN A 16 -7.74 8.07 -25.61
N GLN A 17 -8.36 9.25 -25.47
CA GLN A 17 -8.49 9.91 -24.17
C GLN A 17 -9.33 9.08 -23.18
N GLN A 18 -10.44 8.48 -23.66
CA GLN A 18 -11.26 7.59 -22.83
C GLN A 18 -10.51 6.32 -22.41
N GLN A 19 -9.73 5.73 -23.31
CA GLN A 19 -8.89 4.57 -22.98
C GLN A 19 -7.81 4.92 -21.95
N LEU A 20 -7.16 6.08 -22.10
CA LEU A 20 -6.17 6.55 -21.14
C LEU A 20 -6.79 6.78 -19.76
N GLN A 21 -7.98 7.39 -19.72
CA GLN A 21 -8.70 7.63 -18.47
C GLN A 21 -9.05 6.30 -17.77
N ALA A 22 -9.61 5.33 -18.49
CA ALA A 22 -9.92 4.01 -17.95
C ALA A 22 -8.67 3.29 -17.43
N PHE A 23 -7.54 3.43 -18.13
CA PHE A 23 -6.26 2.88 -17.70
C PHE A 23 -5.76 3.53 -16.40
N LEU A 24 -5.82 4.85 -16.29
CA LEU A 24 -5.41 5.57 -15.08
C LEU A 24 -6.28 5.19 -13.87
N GLU A 25 -7.59 5.11 -14.05
CA GLU A 25 -8.50 4.67 -12.99
C GLU A 25 -8.18 3.26 -12.51
N HIS A 26 -7.89 2.34 -13.45
CA HIS A 26 -7.49 0.98 -13.11
C HIS A 26 -6.14 0.96 -12.37
N GLN A 27 -5.16 1.74 -12.82
CA GLN A 27 -3.85 1.86 -12.18
C GLN A 27 -3.98 2.36 -10.74
N THR A 28 -4.78 3.42 -10.50
CA THR A 28 -5.01 3.96 -9.15
C THR A 28 -5.66 2.92 -8.24
N ARG A 29 -6.66 2.17 -8.73
CA ARG A 29 -7.29 1.09 -7.95
C ARG A 29 -6.29 0.00 -7.57
N ALA A 30 -5.50 -0.47 -8.53
CA ALA A 30 -4.48 -1.49 -8.28
C ALA A 30 -3.44 -1.01 -7.25
N GLN A 31 -3.03 0.27 -7.32
CA GLN A 31 -2.06 0.84 -6.38
C GLN A 31 -2.66 0.92 -4.96
N ASN A 32 -3.92 1.36 -4.85
CA ASN A 32 -4.64 1.42 -3.58
C ASN A 32 -4.80 0.02 -2.95
N GLU A 33 -5.15 -1.00 -3.74
CA GLU A 33 -5.25 -2.38 -3.25
C GLU A 33 -3.90 -2.92 -2.74
N LEU A 34 -2.80 -2.60 -3.43
CA LEU A 34 -1.45 -2.95 -3.02
C LEU A 34 -1.08 -2.29 -1.69
N PHE A 35 -1.33 -0.98 -1.58
CA PHE A 35 -1.10 -0.23 -0.35
C PHE A 35 -1.94 -0.77 0.80
N GLU A 36 -3.23 -1.06 0.57
CA GLU A 36 -4.11 -1.60 1.58
C GLU A 36 -3.68 -2.99 2.05
N LYS A 37 -3.25 -3.87 1.13
CA LYS A 37 -2.67 -5.18 1.47
C LYS A 37 -1.42 -5.04 2.35
N GLN A 38 -0.53 -4.11 2.02
CA GLN A 38 0.68 -3.85 2.80
C GLN A 38 0.36 -3.25 4.18
N ALA A 39 -0.58 -2.30 4.24
CA ALA A 39 -1.04 -1.71 5.48
C ALA A 39 -1.71 -2.76 6.40
N ARG A 40 -2.53 -3.66 5.84
CA ARG A 40 -3.13 -4.79 6.56
C ARG A 40 -2.06 -5.75 7.09
N ALA A 41 -1.03 -6.08 6.29
CA ALA A 41 0.09 -6.92 6.74
C ALA A 41 0.89 -6.27 7.89
N SER A 42 1.11 -4.96 7.82
CA SER A 42 1.74 -4.19 8.91
C SER A 42 0.88 -4.21 10.19
N ARG A 43 -0.43 -3.95 10.07
CA ARG A 43 -1.38 -4.02 11.20
C ARG A 43 -1.49 -5.43 11.81
N GLN A 44 -1.41 -6.49 11.00
CA GLN A 44 -1.41 -7.86 11.52
C GLN A 44 -0.14 -8.19 12.31
N ARG A 45 1.03 -7.65 11.94
CA ARG A 45 2.25 -7.76 12.76
C ARG A 45 2.15 -7.02 14.09
N SER A 46 1.37 -5.94 14.15
CA SER A 46 1.09 -5.22 15.40
C SER A 46 0.06 -5.93 16.28
N LYS A 47 -0.92 -6.65 15.70
CA LYS A 47 -1.89 -7.47 16.46
C LYS A 47 -1.35 -8.80 16.98
N ALA A 48 -0.35 -9.38 16.34
CA ALA A 48 0.36 -10.53 16.89
C ALA A 48 1.13 -10.08 18.14
N GLY A 49 0.99 -10.78 19.27
CA GLY A 49 1.70 -10.41 20.50
C GLY A 49 3.22 -10.31 20.28
N PRO A 50 3.94 -9.61 21.17
CA PRO A 50 5.37 -9.41 21.01
C PRO A 50 6.09 -10.76 20.88
N PRO A 51 7.14 -10.83 20.03
CA PRO A 51 7.91 -12.06 19.85
C PRO A 51 8.47 -12.52 21.20
N LYS A 52 8.33 -13.80 21.51
CA LYS A 52 8.82 -14.39 22.76
C LYS A 52 10.25 -14.88 22.57
N LEU A 53 11.09 -14.61 23.57
CA LEU A 53 12.41 -15.20 23.69
C LEU A 53 12.30 -16.50 24.49
N ASN A 54 12.79 -17.61 23.97
CA ASN A 54 12.72 -18.94 24.61
C ASN A 54 14.01 -19.30 25.37
N GLY A 55 15.05 -18.45 25.29
CA GLY A 55 16.32 -18.62 26.01
C GLY A 55 17.22 -19.72 25.44
N THR A 56 17.02 -20.10 24.17
CA THR A 56 17.82 -21.12 23.49
C THR A 56 19.07 -20.51 22.87
N ALA A 57 20.19 -21.25 22.87
CA ALA A 57 21.45 -20.78 22.28
C ALA A 57 21.41 -20.54 20.75
N LYS A 58 20.32 -20.95 20.10
CA LYS A 58 20.07 -20.75 18.66
C LYS A 58 19.32 -19.43 18.38
N GLU A 59 18.77 -18.78 19.40
CA GLU A 59 18.05 -17.52 19.23
C GLU A 59 19.02 -16.36 19.01
N ASP A 60 18.73 -15.59 17.97
CA ASP A 60 19.44 -14.36 17.67
C ASP A 60 18.82 -13.22 18.49
N LEU A 61 19.58 -12.75 19.48
CA LEU A 61 19.18 -11.68 20.39
C LEU A 61 18.98 -10.35 19.65
N GLU A 62 19.80 -10.07 18.63
CA GLU A 62 19.72 -8.83 17.85
C GLU A 62 18.48 -8.83 16.97
N LEU A 63 18.17 -9.98 16.35
CA LEU A 63 16.95 -10.16 15.58
C LEU A 63 15.70 -10.02 16.46
N TRP A 64 15.70 -10.61 17.66
CA TRP A 64 14.59 -10.49 18.60
C TRP A 64 14.40 -9.05 19.08
N ARG A 65 15.49 -8.35 19.42
CA ARG A 65 15.48 -6.92 19.80
C ARG A 65 14.86 -6.06 18.71
N PHE A 66 15.27 -6.26 17.46
CA PHE A 66 14.71 -5.54 16.31
C PHE A 66 13.21 -5.79 16.14
N GLN A 67 12.77 -7.04 16.27
CA GLN A 67 11.34 -7.39 16.14
C GLN A 67 10.48 -6.79 17.27
N ILE A 68 11.01 -6.71 18.49
CA ILE A 68 10.35 -6.01 19.61
C ILE A 68 10.22 -4.52 19.35
N GLU A 69 11.31 -3.84 18.97
CA GLU A 69 11.28 -2.40 18.68
C GLU A 69 10.28 -2.09 17.57
N ALA A 70 10.26 -2.90 16.51
CA ALA A 70 9.30 -2.79 15.42
C ALA A 70 7.84 -2.98 15.90
N HIS A 71 7.56 -3.97 16.74
CA HIS A 71 6.23 -4.21 17.28
C HIS A 71 5.71 -2.99 18.09
N PHE A 72 6.54 -2.43 18.96
CA PHE A 72 6.15 -1.30 19.81
C PHE A 72 6.18 0.07 19.12
N SER A 73 6.85 0.21 17.97
CA SER A 73 6.85 1.46 17.18
C SER A 73 5.44 1.95 16.81
N SER A 74 4.49 1.03 16.66
CA SER A 74 3.09 1.35 16.34
C SER A 74 2.29 1.92 17.52
N TYR A 75 2.66 1.61 18.77
CA TYR A 75 1.95 2.07 19.96
C TYR A 75 2.20 3.55 20.28
N ALA A 76 3.32 4.13 19.82
CA ALA A 76 3.59 5.56 19.98
C ALA A 76 2.58 6.43 19.20
N VAL A 77 2.14 5.95 18.03
CA VAL A 77 1.20 6.66 17.15
C VAL A 77 -0.24 6.62 17.67
N GLU A 78 -0.64 5.53 18.33
CA GLU A 78 -1.99 5.38 18.88
C GLU A 78 -2.24 6.25 20.12
N ARG A 79 -1.22 6.58 20.92
CA ARG A 79 -1.35 7.53 22.05
C ARG A 79 -1.62 8.95 21.60
N ASP A 80 -0.93 9.43 20.57
CA ASP A 80 -1.13 10.80 20.06
C ASP A 80 -2.48 10.97 19.34
N SER A 81 -3.05 9.89 18.80
CA SER A 81 -4.33 9.93 18.08
C SER A 81 -5.56 10.01 18.98
N ASN A 82 -5.43 9.63 20.26
CA ASN A 82 -6.54 9.54 21.21
C ASN A 82 -6.65 10.78 22.12
N ASP A 83 -5.76 11.77 21.92
CA ASP A 83 -5.67 13.02 22.70
C ASP A 83 -6.04 14.25 21.84
N SER A 84 -6.77 14.05 20.73
CA SER A 84 -7.30 15.09 19.83
C SER A 84 -8.82 15.05 19.70
#